data_AF-A0A4Y8W972-F1
#
_entry.id   AF-A0A4Y8W972-F1
#
_cell.length_a   1.000
_cell.length_b   1.000
_cell.length_c   1.000
_cell.angle_alpha   90.00
_cell.angle_beta   90.00
_cell.angle_gamma   90.00
#
_symmetry.space_group_name_H-M   'P 1'
#
loop_
_entity.id
_entity.type
_entity.pdbx_description
1 polymer ?
#
loop_
_entity_poly.entity_id
_entity_poly.type
_entity_poly.pdbx_seq_one_letter_code
_entity_poly.pdbx_strand_id
1 'polypeptide(L)'
;MFRKILSLFGRSRSQVCSENQDLAIKPNETSNSYSASGFGDVVDGLQFSPTFLIRTPCEILRANGMCIASEEEIPDYLKEQQHGIWLPKLKNEYSLDDNNDVGASDAYGASREDYITFVCGIKDIYSEHGSIFERVERIDTFKGKHPELLYIENKLLAYYNGYDSIIDILMFNVGFSFEDLANFHYRDEGYLKQILGVNTRVEKSLLSSGYKVAEDVIYLTKEQLMELDGVGNKSADKILEKIAEVRSAVSSNTSIT
;
A
#
# COMPACT_ATOMS: atom_id res chain seq x y z
N MET A 1 51.84 56.71 16.56
CA MET A 1 51.80 58.12 16.12
C MET A 1 51.31 58.15 14.67
N PHE A 2 50.31 58.97 14.38
CA PHE A 2 49.75 59.34 13.06
C PHE A 2 48.86 58.37 12.26
N ARG A 3 47.55 58.70 12.31
CA ARG A 3 46.57 58.59 11.21
C ARG A 3 46.93 59.53 10.04
N LYS A 4 46.51 59.18 8.82
CA LYS A 4 46.02 60.06 7.71
C LYS A 4 45.56 59.13 6.57
N ILE A 5 44.26 58.95 6.32
CA ILE A 5 43.34 59.78 5.50
C ILE A 5 43.90 60.09 4.11
N LEU A 6 43.27 59.52 3.08
CA LEU A 6 42.83 60.25 1.88
C LEU A 6 41.70 59.46 1.20
N SER A 7 40.48 59.97 1.36
CA SER A 7 39.38 59.76 0.45
C SER A 7 39.61 60.63 -0.78
N LEU A 8 39.44 60.05 -1.97
CA LEU A 8 39.25 60.80 -3.20
C LEU A 8 38.02 60.21 -3.91
N PHE A 9 37.02 61.06 -4.01
CA PHE A 9 35.73 60.82 -4.65
C PHE A 9 35.87 60.58 -6.16
N GLY A 10 34.97 59.74 -6.66
CA GLY A 10 34.25 60.07 -7.90
C GLY A 10 34.29 59.02 -9.00
N ARG A 11 33.33 58.08 -8.99
CA ARG A 11 32.26 58.08 -9.99
C ARG A 11 31.19 57.05 -9.66
N SER A 12 29.98 57.56 -9.46
CA SER A 12 28.75 56.81 -9.36
C SER A 12 28.51 56.01 -10.64
N ARG A 13 28.42 54.70 -10.53
CA ARG A 13 27.71 53.85 -11.49
C ARG A 13 26.54 53.27 -10.72
N SER A 14 25.34 53.77 -11.01
CA SER A 14 24.08 53.23 -10.53
C SER A 14 23.96 51.79 -11.01
N GLN A 15 24.37 50.86 -10.16
CA GLN A 15 24.09 49.45 -10.31
C GLN A 15 22.62 49.30 -9.90
N VAL A 16 21.76 49.13 -10.90
CA VAL A 16 20.44 48.56 -10.70
C VAL A 16 20.69 47.17 -10.15
N CYS A 17 20.57 47.01 -8.83
CA CYS A 17 20.37 45.70 -8.23
C CYS A 17 19.07 45.18 -8.81
N SER A 18 19.15 44.27 -9.78
CA SER A 18 18.11 43.27 -9.90
C SER A 18 18.10 42.54 -8.57
N GLU A 19 17.03 42.70 -7.80
CA GLU A 19 16.76 41.83 -6.66
C GLU A 19 16.83 40.40 -7.20
N ASN A 20 17.92 39.71 -6.88
CA ASN A 20 17.92 38.26 -6.91
C ASN A 20 16.83 37.86 -5.93
N GLN A 21 15.68 37.44 -6.44
CA GLN A 21 14.77 36.61 -5.69
C GLN A 21 15.53 35.30 -5.44
N ASP A 22 16.31 35.28 -4.36
CA ASP A 22 16.83 34.06 -3.80
C ASP A 22 15.62 33.16 -3.56
N LEU A 23 15.53 32.07 -4.32
CA LEU A 23 14.57 30.99 -4.13
C LEU A 23 14.91 30.29 -2.81
N ALA A 24 14.57 30.93 -1.70
CA ALA A 24 14.70 30.38 -0.37
C ALA A 24 13.46 29.54 -0.08
N ILE A 25 13.59 28.22 -0.17
CA ILE A 25 12.61 27.28 0.38
C ILE A 25 12.65 27.46 1.90
N LYS A 26 11.66 28.15 2.47
CA LYS A 26 11.52 28.25 3.92
C LYS A 26 11.08 26.90 4.49
N PRO A 27 11.76 26.37 5.52
CA PRO A 27 11.26 25.20 6.22
C PRO A 27 10.06 25.64 7.06
N ASN A 28 8.87 25.13 6.74
CA ASN A 28 7.68 25.37 7.55
C ASN A 28 7.51 24.21 8.54
N GLU A 29 7.59 24.49 9.83
CA GLU A 29 7.58 23.46 10.89
C GLU A 29 6.18 22.88 11.18
N THR A 30 5.12 23.40 10.55
CA THR A 30 3.78 22.81 10.51
C THR A 30 3.08 23.28 9.25
N SER A 31 2.27 22.42 8.63
CA SER A 31 1.53 22.67 7.37
C SER A 31 2.33 22.47 6.09
N ASN A 32 2.04 21.34 5.44
CA ASN A 32 1.91 21.18 3.99
C ASN A 32 1.77 22.55 3.30
N SER A 33 2.78 22.96 2.54
CA SER A 33 2.74 24.18 1.72
C SER A 33 2.69 23.71 0.27
N TYR A 34 1.49 23.59 -0.29
CA TYR A 34 1.27 23.23 -1.69
C TYR A 34 1.22 24.51 -2.55
N SER A 35 2.18 25.41 -2.35
CA SER A 35 2.05 26.77 -2.88
C SER A 35 2.23 26.79 -4.39
N ALA A 36 1.11 26.86 -5.12
CA ALA A 36 1.06 27.36 -6.50
C ALA A 36 1.22 28.89 -6.58
N SER A 37 1.29 29.58 -5.43
CA SER A 37 1.43 31.04 -5.38
C SER A 37 2.78 31.49 -5.95
N GLY A 38 2.75 32.51 -6.80
CA GLY A 38 3.94 33.06 -7.47
C GLY A 38 4.24 32.49 -8.87
N PHE A 39 3.50 31.48 -9.34
CA PHE A 39 3.73 30.82 -10.64
C PHE A 39 2.50 30.78 -11.57
N GLY A 40 1.52 31.67 -11.37
CA GLY A 40 0.27 31.67 -12.14
C GLY A 40 0.43 31.96 -13.65
N ASP A 41 1.61 32.43 -14.06
CA ASP A 41 2.00 32.55 -15.46
C ASP A 41 2.31 31.20 -16.10
N VAL A 42 2.81 30.21 -15.34
CA VAL A 42 3.23 28.88 -15.84
C VAL A 42 2.39 27.70 -15.34
N VAL A 43 1.61 27.87 -14.28
CA VAL A 43 0.82 26.82 -13.62
C VAL A 43 -0.68 27.12 -13.73
N ASP A 44 -1.48 26.09 -14.02
CA ASP A 44 -2.96 26.14 -14.10
C ASP A 44 -3.66 25.75 -12.79
N GLY A 45 -2.91 25.25 -11.80
CA GLY A 45 -3.44 24.82 -10.51
C GLY A 45 -2.61 23.70 -9.90
N LEU A 46 -3.26 22.81 -9.16
CA LEU A 46 -2.64 21.62 -8.58
C LEU A 46 -3.21 20.36 -9.22
N GLN A 47 -2.37 19.35 -9.40
CA GLN A 47 -2.73 18.00 -9.83
C GLN A 47 -2.36 16.98 -8.76
N PHE A 48 -3.26 16.07 -8.44
CA PHE A 48 -3.01 15.01 -7.46
C PHE A 48 -2.26 13.84 -8.08
N SER A 49 -1.21 13.38 -7.37
CA SER A 49 -0.49 12.14 -7.65
C SER A 49 -0.57 11.23 -6.42
N PRO A 50 -1.31 10.11 -6.47
CA PRO A 50 -1.41 9.20 -5.35
C PRO A 50 -0.09 8.46 -5.11
N THR A 51 0.06 7.91 -3.91
CA THR A 51 1.09 6.93 -3.61
C THR A 51 0.66 5.57 -4.18
N PHE A 52 1.32 5.09 -5.23
CA PHE A 52 0.96 3.82 -5.90
C PHE A 52 1.50 2.60 -5.14
N LEU A 53 0.76 2.17 -4.12
CA LEU A 53 1.00 0.94 -3.37
C LEU A 53 -0.30 0.13 -3.29
N ILE A 54 -0.21 -1.20 -3.19
CA ILE A 54 -1.38 -2.09 -3.13
C ILE A 54 -2.32 -1.75 -1.96
N ARG A 55 -1.73 -1.28 -0.85
CA ARG A 55 -2.45 -0.86 0.35
C ARG A 55 -3.19 0.48 0.19
N THR A 56 -2.84 1.29 -0.80
CA THR A 56 -3.47 2.60 -1.03
C THR A 56 -4.93 2.41 -1.41
N PRO A 57 -5.90 3.07 -0.72
CA PRO A 57 -7.33 2.89 -1.00
C PRO A 57 -7.70 3.19 -2.46
N CYS A 58 -8.69 2.49 -3.00
CA CYS A 58 -9.08 2.64 -4.40
C CYS A 58 -9.62 4.05 -4.70
N GLU A 59 -10.33 4.72 -3.78
CA GLU A 59 -10.75 6.11 -4.00
C GLU A 59 -9.58 7.08 -4.15
N ILE A 60 -8.46 6.81 -3.47
CA ILE A 60 -7.23 7.61 -3.57
C ILE A 60 -6.54 7.35 -4.92
N LEU A 61 -6.41 6.08 -5.32
CA LEU A 61 -5.82 5.71 -6.60
C LEU A 61 -6.60 6.29 -7.77
N ARG A 62 -7.94 6.22 -7.72
CA ARG A 62 -8.83 6.78 -8.75
C ARG A 62 -8.85 8.31 -8.78
N ALA A 63 -8.38 8.99 -7.74
CA ALA A 63 -8.19 10.44 -7.74
C ALA A 63 -6.92 10.88 -8.51
N ASN A 64 -6.15 9.94 -9.06
CA ASN A 64 -4.99 10.25 -9.92
C ASN A 64 -5.35 11.27 -10.99
N GLY A 65 -4.52 12.31 -11.12
CA GLY A 65 -4.70 13.34 -12.12
C GLY A 65 -5.80 14.36 -11.80
N MET A 66 -6.50 14.25 -10.66
CA MET A 66 -7.48 15.25 -10.22
C MET A 66 -6.83 16.63 -10.17
N CYS A 67 -7.48 17.61 -10.80
CA CYS A 67 -7.00 18.99 -10.88
C CYS A 67 -7.90 19.93 -10.08
N ILE A 68 -7.30 20.87 -9.35
CA ILE A 68 -7.99 21.92 -8.60
C ILE A 68 -7.31 23.26 -8.84
N ALA A 69 -8.04 24.36 -8.68
CA ALA A 69 -7.49 25.69 -8.92
C ALA A 69 -6.60 26.18 -7.76
N SER A 70 -6.94 25.80 -6.52
CA SER A 70 -6.24 26.28 -5.32
C SER A 70 -6.30 25.28 -4.16
N GLU A 71 -5.46 25.49 -3.13
CA GLU A 71 -5.35 24.60 -1.97
C GLU A 71 -6.67 24.47 -1.18
N GLU A 72 -7.51 25.51 -1.19
CA GLU A 72 -8.79 25.54 -0.49
C GLU A 72 -9.81 24.54 -1.08
N GLU A 73 -9.61 24.11 -2.32
CA GLU A 73 -10.47 23.15 -3.02
C GLU A 73 -10.04 21.69 -2.78
N ILE A 74 -8.93 21.43 -2.06
CA ILE A 74 -8.46 20.07 -1.77
C ILE A 74 -9.51 19.34 -0.91
N PRO A 75 -10.07 18.19 -1.37
CA PRO A 75 -10.97 17.38 -0.57
C PRO A 75 -10.29 16.88 0.72
N ASP A 76 -11.03 16.84 1.83
CA ASP A 76 -10.45 16.47 3.14
C ASP A 76 -9.74 15.11 3.13
N TYR A 77 -10.29 14.12 2.41
CA TYR A 77 -9.71 12.78 2.30
C TYR A 77 -8.38 12.72 1.50
N LEU A 78 -8.03 13.79 0.77
CA LEU A 78 -6.80 13.93 -0.02
C LEU A 78 -5.80 14.92 0.59
N LYS A 79 -6.03 15.43 1.80
CA LYS A 79 -5.12 16.37 2.48
C LYS A 79 -3.90 15.69 3.10
N GLU A 80 -4.01 14.40 3.40
CA GLU A 80 -2.96 13.64 4.07
C GLU A 80 -1.90 13.13 3.09
N GLN A 81 -0.63 13.44 3.36
CA GLN A 81 0.50 13.08 2.48
C GLN A 81 0.69 11.56 2.32
N GLN A 82 0.19 10.75 3.26
CA GLN A 82 0.27 9.29 3.15
C GLN A 82 -0.51 8.74 1.95
N HIS A 83 -1.54 9.47 1.50
CA HIS A 83 -2.36 9.09 0.36
C HIS A 83 -1.77 9.54 -0.99
N GLY A 84 -0.96 10.59 -0.98
CA GLY A 84 -0.35 11.14 -2.18
C GLY A 84 0.11 12.57 -1.99
N ILE A 85 0.48 13.22 -3.08
CA ILE A 85 0.98 14.58 -3.10
C ILE A 85 0.26 15.41 -4.17
N TRP A 86 -0.01 16.68 -3.85
CA TRP A 86 -0.47 17.67 -4.81
C TRP A 86 0.74 18.37 -5.43
N LEU A 87 0.82 18.35 -6.75
CA LEU A 87 1.92 18.93 -7.53
C LEU A 87 1.39 20.09 -8.37
N PRO A 88 2.19 21.16 -8.59
CA PRO A 88 1.81 22.21 -9.54
C PRO A 88 1.58 21.63 -10.93
N LYS A 89 0.41 21.90 -11.51
CA LYS A 89 0.06 21.51 -12.88
C LYS A 89 0.55 22.57 -13.85
N LEU A 90 1.55 22.25 -14.67
CA LEU A 90 2.02 23.16 -15.71
C LEU A 90 0.94 23.37 -16.77
N LYS A 91 0.87 24.60 -17.30
CA LYS A 91 0.09 24.88 -18.52
C LYS A 91 0.60 24.01 -19.66
N ASN A 92 -0.30 23.58 -20.53
CA ASN A 92 0.03 22.71 -21.66
C ASN A 92 1.16 23.28 -22.54
N GLU A 93 1.26 24.61 -22.67
CA GLU A 93 2.33 25.27 -23.44
C GLU A 93 3.74 25.10 -22.84
N TYR A 94 3.83 24.75 -21.56
CA TYR A 94 5.06 24.42 -20.84
C TYR A 94 5.18 22.93 -20.49
N SER A 95 4.18 22.11 -20.86
CA SER A 95 4.20 20.68 -20.60
C SER A 95 5.29 20.02 -21.44
N LEU A 96 6.19 19.30 -20.77
CA LEU A 96 7.08 18.38 -21.45
C LEU A 96 6.23 17.14 -21.75
N ASP A 97 5.91 16.92 -23.03
CA ASP A 97 5.14 15.77 -23.53
C ASP A 97 5.88 14.45 -23.23
N ASP A 98 5.86 14.02 -21.97
CA ASP A 98 6.29 12.70 -21.55
C ASP A 98 5.05 11.81 -21.54
N ASN A 99 4.72 11.27 -22.71
CA ASN A 99 3.66 10.25 -22.87
C ASN A 99 3.93 8.95 -22.08
N ASN A 100 5.09 8.85 -21.43
CA ASN A 100 5.46 7.76 -20.54
C ASN A 100 5.08 8.11 -19.11
N ASP A 101 3.78 8.05 -18.80
CA ASP A 101 3.26 8.25 -17.43
C ASP A 101 3.53 7.01 -16.55
N VAL A 102 4.81 6.71 -16.38
CA VAL A 102 5.34 5.63 -15.57
C VAL A 102 5.58 6.18 -14.17
N GLY A 103 4.70 5.79 -13.24
CA GLY A 103 4.80 6.20 -11.83
C GLY A 103 5.78 5.33 -11.04
N ALA A 104 6.30 5.88 -9.94
CA ALA A 104 6.90 5.07 -8.89
C ALA A 104 5.78 4.27 -8.19
N SER A 105 5.85 2.95 -8.27
CA SER A 105 4.90 2.04 -7.63
C SER A 105 5.59 0.76 -7.17
N ASP A 106 4.88 -0.03 -6.36
CA ASP A 106 5.24 -1.44 -6.07
C ASP A 106 5.07 -2.38 -7.29
N ALA A 107 4.66 -1.84 -8.44
CA ALA A 107 4.75 -2.48 -9.74
C ALA A 107 5.63 -1.65 -10.71
N TYR A 108 6.88 -1.37 -10.28
CA TYR A 108 7.81 -0.48 -10.98
C TYR A 108 7.79 -0.59 -12.51
N GLY A 109 7.70 0.55 -13.19
CA GLY A 109 7.65 0.59 -14.65
C GLY A 109 6.27 0.34 -15.25
N ALA A 110 5.21 0.23 -14.44
CA ALA A 110 3.84 0.19 -14.90
C ALA A 110 3.34 1.60 -15.25
N SER A 111 2.47 1.69 -16.26
CA SER A 111 1.70 2.92 -16.46
C SER A 111 0.76 3.10 -15.26
N ARG A 112 0.48 4.36 -14.90
CA ARG A 112 -0.46 4.66 -13.81
C ARG A 112 -1.85 4.10 -14.07
N GLU A 113 -2.33 4.20 -15.31
CA GLU A 113 -3.66 3.73 -15.71
C GLU A 113 -3.80 2.20 -15.62
N ASP A 114 -2.81 1.45 -16.13
CA ASP A 114 -2.83 -0.01 -16.04
C ASP A 114 -2.76 -0.48 -14.59
N TYR A 115 -1.93 0.19 -13.78
CA TYR A 115 -1.85 -0.07 -12.35
C TYR A 115 -3.20 0.14 -11.65
N ILE A 116 -3.82 1.32 -11.85
CA ILE A 116 -5.11 1.66 -11.24
C ILE A 116 -6.17 0.65 -11.69
N THR A 117 -6.22 0.33 -12.97
CA THR A 117 -7.19 -0.62 -13.53
C THR A 117 -7.04 -1.99 -12.91
N PHE A 118 -5.81 -2.52 -12.86
CA PHE A 118 -5.56 -3.84 -12.31
C PHE A 118 -5.79 -3.89 -10.79
N VAL A 119 -5.14 -3.01 -10.04
CA VAL A 119 -5.16 -3.02 -8.57
C VAL A 119 -6.54 -2.70 -8.03
N CYS A 120 -7.22 -1.68 -8.55
CA CYS A 120 -8.58 -1.39 -8.12
C CYS A 120 -9.54 -2.51 -8.52
N GLY A 121 -9.39 -3.09 -9.73
CA GLY A 121 -10.22 -4.20 -10.20
C GLY A 121 -10.18 -5.40 -9.27
N ILE A 122 -8.98 -5.88 -8.92
CA ILE A 122 -8.86 -7.02 -8.00
C ILE A 122 -9.29 -6.68 -6.56
N LYS A 123 -9.06 -5.44 -6.10
CA LYS A 123 -9.43 -5.00 -4.73
C LYS A 123 -10.92 -4.83 -4.55
N ASP A 124 -11.62 -4.32 -5.56
CA ASP A 124 -13.07 -4.20 -5.55
C ASP A 124 -13.67 -5.60 -5.40
N ILE A 125 -13.28 -6.56 -6.26
CA ILE A 125 -13.73 -7.96 -6.19
C ILE A 125 -13.38 -8.58 -4.84
N TYR A 126 -12.15 -8.37 -4.36
CA TYR A 126 -11.70 -8.91 -3.07
C TYR A 126 -12.50 -8.35 -1.88
N SER A 127 -13.05 -7.14 -2.01
CA SER A 127 -13.82 -6.48 -0.94
C SER A 127 -15.32 -6.77 -1.03
N GLU A 128 -15.78 -7.50 -2.04
CA GLU A 128 -17.18 -7.92 -2.18
C GLU A 128 -17.59 -8.93 -1.11
N HIS A 129 -18.91 -9.09 -0.94
CA HIS A 129 -19.46 -10.17 -0.14
C HIS A 129 -19.34 -11.51 -0.88
N GLY A 130 -19.11 -12.58 -0.11
CA GLY A 130 -18.98 -13.95 -0.63
C GLY A 130 -17.85 -14.69 0.07
N SER A 131 -17.72 -15.99 -0.23
CA SER A 131 -16.57 -16.75 0.28
C SER A 131 -15.27 -16.25 -0.36
N ILE A 132 -14.13 -16.52 0.28
CA ILE A 132 -12.82 -16.22 -0.32
C ILE A 132 -12.66 -16.92 -1.68
N PHE A 133 -13.12 -18.17 -1.82
CA PHE A 133 -13.02 -18.93 -3.06
C PHE A 133 -13.81 -18.31 -4.23
N GLU A 134 -15.04 -17.85 -3.97
CA GLU A 134 -15.83 -17.13 -4.98
C GLU A 134 -15.14 -15.85 -5.44
N ARG A 135 -14.53 -15.11 -4.50
CA ARG A 135 -13.78 -13.89 -4.83
C ARG A 135 -12.52 -14.20 -5.62
N VAL A 136 -11.78 -15.26 -5.29
CA VAL A 136 -10.62 -15.73 -6.06
C VAL A 136 -11.03 -16.11 -7.48
N GLU A 137 -12.11 -16.87 -7.66
CA GLU A 137 -12.61 -17.24 -9.00
C GLU A 137 -12.99 -16.01 -9.84
N ARG A 138 -13.60 -15.00 -9.21
CA ARG A 138 -13.91 -13.71 -9.88
C ARG A 138 -12.64 -12.93 -10.24
N ILE A 139 -11.62 -12.93 -9.38
CA ILE A 139 -10.31 -12.33 -9.66
C ILE A 139 -9.65 -13.04 -10.84
N ASP A 140 -9.66 -14.38 -10.87
CA ASP A 140 -9.11 -15.14 -11.99
C ASP A 140 -9.89 -14.91 -13.29
N THR A 141 -11.21 -14.76 -13.20
CA THR A 141 -12.06 -14.37 -14.32
C THR A 141 -11.71 -12.95 -14.83
N PHE A 142 -11.49 -11.99 -13.92
CA PHE A 142 -11.04 -10.64 -14.26
C PHE A 142 -9.68 -10.68 -14.98
N LYS A 143 -8.72 -11.41 -14.42
CA LYS A 143 -7.39 -11.65 -15.01
C LYS A 143 -7.48 -12.27 -16.41
N GLY A 144 -8.37 -13.25 -16.59
CA GLY A 144 -8.61 -13.88 -17.90
C GLY A 144 -9.23 -12.94 -18.94
N LYS A 145 -10.01 -11.94 -18.51
CA LYS A 145 -10.56 -10.89 -19.38
C LYS A 145 -9.57 -9.77 -19.69
N HIS A 146 -8.55 -9.60 -18.85
CA HIS A 146 -7.53 -8.56 -18.95
C HIS A 146 -6.10 -9.13 -19.01
N PRO A 147 -5.78 -9.99 -19.99
CA PRO A 147 -4.44 -10.58 -20.11
C PRO A 147 -3.34 -9.53 -20.29
N GLU A 148 -3.67 -8.37 -20.86
CA GLU A 148 -2.78 -7.23 -21.03
C GLU A 148 -2.30 -6.63 -19.71
N LEU A 149 -3.01 -6.85 -18.60
CA LEU A 149 -2.66 -6.31 -17.28
C LEU A 149 -1.88 -7.29 -16.40
N LEU A 150 -1.70 -8.54 -16.82
CA LEU A 150 -1.02 -9.58 -16.00
C LEU A 150 0.44 -9.26 -15.68
N TYR A 151 1.08 -8.40 -16.47
CA TYR A 151 2.42 -7.93 -16.14
C TYR A 151 2.47 -7.09 -14.85
N ILE A 152 1.36 -6.44 -14.46
CA ILE A 152 1.23 -5.76 -13.16
C ILE A 152 1.32 -6.77 -12.02
N GLU A 153 0.58 -7.87 -12.12
CA GLU A 153 0.63 -8.96 -11.14
C GLU A 153 2.04 -9.50 -10.95
N ASN A 154 2.74 -9.79 -12.06
CA ASN A 154 4.11 -10.29 -12.02
C ASN A 154 5.06 -9.31 -11.31
N LYS A 155 4.87 -8.00 -11.51
CA LYS A 155 5.68 -6.97 -10.85
C LYS A 155 5.34 -6.86 -9.37
N LEU A 156 4.07 -6.95 -8.99
CA LEU A 156 3.64 -6.99 -7.60
C LEU A 156 4.22 -8.21 -6.88
N LEU A 157 4.14 -9.41 -7.47
CA LEU A 157 4.75 -10.63 -6.92
C LEU A 157 6.27 -10.50 -6.79
N ALA A 158 6.94 -9.87 -7.76
CA ALA A 158 8.38 -9.63 -7.68
C ALA A 158 8.76 -8.65 -6.56
N TYR A 159 7.96 -7.61 -6.34
CA TYR A 159 8.17 -6.63 -5.26
C TYR A 159 7.89 -7.26 -3.90
N TYR A 160 6.78 -8.00 -3.79
CA TYR A 160 6.37 -8.72 -2.59
C TYR A 160 6.83 -10.18 -2.62
N ASN A 161 8.14 -10.39 -2.79
CA ASN A 161 8.81 -11.69 -3.00
C ASN A 161 8.61 -12.77 -1.92
N GLY A 162 7.86 -12.49 -0.86
CA GLY A 162 7.52 -13.41 0.22
C GLY A 162 6.12 -14.03 0.10
N TYR A 163 5.41 -13.77 -1.01
CA TYR A 163 4.08 -14.32 -1.26
C TYR A 163 4.05 -15.12 -2.56
N ASP A 164 3.32 -16.23 -2.54
CA ASP A 164 3.20 -17.12 -3.68
C ASP A 164 2.03 -16.75 -4.61
N SER A 165 1.11 -15.89 -4.16
CA SER A 165 -0.07 -15.50 -4.91
C SER A 165 -0.45 -14.02 -4.72
N ILE A 166 -1.19 -13.46 -5.68
CA ILE A 166 -1.79 -12.13 -5.53
C ILE A 166 -2.81 -12.10 -4.39
N ILE A 167 -3.44 -13.23 -4.09
CA ILE A 167 -4.41 -13.36 -2.99
C ILE A 167 -3.71 -13.18 -1.64
N ASP A 168 -2.52 -13.74 -1.46
CA ASP A 168 -1.70 -13.50 -0.27
C ASP A 168 -1.31 -12.01 -0.14
N ILE A 169 -0.90 -11.39 -1.24
CA ILE A 169 -0.58 -9.95 -1.23
C ILE A 169 -1.80 -9.16 -0.74
N LEU A 170 -2.99 -9.42 -1.28
CA LEU A 170 -4.23 -8.77 -0.86
C LEU A 170 -4.54 -9.05 0.61
N MET A 171 -4.46 -10.31 1.02
CA MET A 171 -4.73 -10.75 2.39
C MET A 171 -3.86 -9.98 3.39
N PHE A 172 -2.54 -9.97 3.19
CA PHE A 172 -1.62 -9.42 4.19
C PHE A 172 -1.29 -7.93 4.05
N ASN A 173 -1.61 -7.29 2.90
CA ASN A 173 -1.32 -5.87 2.67
C ASN A 173 -2.57 -4.99 2.53
N VAL A 174 -3.74 -5.57 2.29
CA VAL A 174 -5.02 -4.82 2.21
C VAL A 174 -5.88 -5.14 3.43
N GLY A 175 -6.07 -6.42 3.73
CA GLY A 175 -6.80 -6.87 4.90
C GLY A 175 -7.49 -8.20 4.68
N PHE A 176 -7.91 -8.85 5.75
CA PHE A 176 -8.59 -10.14 5.69
C PHE A 176 -9.43 -10.40 6.93
N SER A 177 -10.45 -11.24 6.77
CA SER A 177 -11.15 -11.83 7.91
C SER A 177 -10.45 -13.11 8.35
N PHE A 178 -10.55 -13.48 9.63
CA PHE A 178 -10.02 -14.76 10.10
C PHE A 178 -10.57 -15.94 9.30
N GLU A 179 -11.85 -15.87 8.93
CA GLU A 179 -12.52 -16.88 8.11
C GLU A 179 -11.85 -17.05 6.75
N ASP A 180 -11.44 -15.97 6.09
CA ASP A 180 -10.76 -16.03 4.79
C ASP A 180 -9.40 -16.71 4.91
N LEU A 181 -8.58 -16.31 5.89
CA LEU A 181 -7.29 -16.93 6.16
C LEU A 181 -7.44 -18.42 6.47
N ALA A 182 -8.35 -18.77 7.38
CA ALA A 182 -8.55 -20.14 7.81
C ALA A 182 -9.07 -21.03 6.68
N ASN A 183 -9.96 -20.53 5.82
CA ASN A 183 -10.48 -21.28 4.70
C ASN A 183 -9.47 -21.44 3.58
N PHE A 184 -8.83 -20.35 3.16
CA PHE A 184 -7.96 -20.34 2.00
C PHE A 184 -6.68 -21.14 2.26
N HIS A 185 -6.11 -21.04 3.46
CA HIS A 185 -4.83 -21.68 3.82
C HIS A 185 -4.99 -22.86 4.79
N TYR A 186 -6.17 -23.47 4.88
CA TYR A 186 -6.45 -24.60 5.77
C TYR A 186 -5.45 -25.77 5.59
N ARG A 187 -5.04 -26.01 4.34
CA ARG A 187 -4.19 -27.12 3.90
C ARG A 187 -2.81 -26.67 3.43
N ASP A 188 -2.46 -25.42 3.68
CA ASP A 188 -1.21 -24.85 3.17
C ASP A 188 -0.15 -24.83 4.29
N GLU A 189 1.07 -25.23 3.95
CA GLU A 189 2.21 -25.15 4.87
C GLU A 189 2.57 -23.67 5.11
N GLY A 190 3.10 -23.36 6.30
CA GLY A 190 3.60 -22.00 6.61
C GLY A 190 2.58 -21.02 7.20
N TYR A 191 1.31 -21.42 7.36
CA TYR A 191 0.23 -20.59 7.91
C TYR A 191 -0.22 -20.98 9.32
N LEU A 192 0.37 -22.02 9.92
CA LEU A 192 0.01 -22.51 11.26
C LEU A 192 0.04 -21.40 12.31
N LYS A 193 1.09 -20.56 12.28
CA LYS A 193 1.24 -19.46 13.23
C LYS A 193 0.11 -18.44 13.12
N GLN A 194 -0.25 -18.06 11.90
CA GLN A 194 -1.25 -17.05 11.58
C GLN A 194 -2.65 -17.59 11.91
N ILE A 195 -2.96 -18.83 11.50
CA ILE A 195 -4.26 -19.47 11.71
C ILE A 195 -4.49 -19.78 13.20
N LEU A 196 -3.51 -20.37 13.89
CA LEU A 196 -3.67 -20.78 15.29
C LEU A 196 -3.35 -19.66 16.28
N GLY A 197 -2.86 -18.51 15.81
CA GLY A 197 -2.45 -17.39 16.66
C GLY A 197 -1.33 -17.76 17.64
N VAL A 198 -0.45 -18.68 17.27
CA VAL A 198 0.64 -19.16 18.12
C VAL A 198 1.92 -18.34 17.93
N ASN A 199 2.90 -18.52 18.82
CA ASN A 199 4.22 -17.92 18.64
C ASN A 199 5.15 -18.87 17.85
N THR A 200 6.29 -18.34 17.39
CA THR A 200 7.27 -19.09 16.59
C THR A 200 7.83 -20.33 17.32
N ARG A 201 7.87 -20.36 18.65
CA ARG A 201 8.36 -21.54 19.40
C ARG A 201 7.35 -22.69 19.31
N VAL A 202 6.08 -22.39 19.54
CA VAL A 202 4.99 -23.37 19.46
C VAL A 202 4.82 -23.88 18.02
N GLU A 203 4.88 -22.98 17.03
CA GLU A 203 4.88 -23.37 15.61
C GLU A 203 6.01 -24.35 15.28
N LYS A 204 7.25 -24.05 15.71
CA LYS A 204 8.39 -24.97 15.52
C LYS A 204 8.18 -26.33 16.18
N SER A 205 7.53 -26.34 17.35
CA SER A 205 7.19 -27.57 18.08
C SER A 205 6.18 -28.41 17.30
N LEU A 206 5.10 -27.79 16.81
CA LEU A 206 4.10 -28.44 15.93
C LEU A 206 4.76 -29.06 14.68
N LEU A 207 5.58 -28.27 13.98
CA LEU A 207 6.32 -28.73 12.79
C LEU A 207 7.25 -29.91 13.11
N SER A 208 7.95 -29.86 14.24
CA SER A 208 8.86 -30.93 14.67
C SER A 208 8.12 -32.21 15.06
N SER A 209 6.88 -32.09 15.51
CA SER A 209 5.97 -33.20 15.80
C SER A 209 5.23 -33.72 14.56
N GLY A 210 5.49 -33.15 13.38
CA GLY A 210 4.93 -33.61 12.10
C GLY A 210 3.63 -32.92 11.67
N TYR A 211 3.12 -31.95 12.44
CA TYR A 211 1.96 -31.14 12.07
C TYR A 211 2.42 -29.99 11.17
N LYS A 212 2.01 -30.00 9.91
CA LYS A 212 2.46 -29.03 8.91
C LYS A 212 1.42 -28.01 8.51
N VAL A 213 0.15 -28.41 8.56
CA VAL A 213 -0.98 -27.60 8.10
C VAL A 213 -2.06 -27.55 9.17
N ALA A 214 -3.00 -26.60 9.08
CA ALA A 214 -4.04 -26.45 10.08
C ALA A 214 -4.90 -27.72 10.19
N GLU A 215 -5.16 -28.41 9.07
CA GLU A 215 -5.87 -29.70 9.02
C GLU A 215 -5.25 -30.77 9.93
N ASP A 216 -3.93 -30.80 10.10
CA ASP A 216 -3.27 -31.79 10.98
C ASP A 216 -3.55 -31.52 12.47
N VAL A 217 -3.85 -30.26 12.81
CA VAL A 217 -3.91 -29.77 14.20
C VAL A 217 -5.35 -29.74 14.75
N ILE A 218 -6.36 -29.67 13.89
CA ILE A 218 -7.76 -29.42 14.32
C ILE A 218 -8.38 -30.50 15.22
N TYR A 219 -7.75 -31.67 15.32
CA TYR A 219 -8.21 -32.78 16.15
C TYR A 219 -7.36 -32.99 17.41
N LEU A 220 -6.35 -32.14 17.66
CA LEU A 220 -5.52 -32.27 18.84
C LEU A 220 -6.31 -32.02 20.12
N THR A 221 -6.07 -32.87 21.11
CA THR A 221 -6.60 -32.67 22.46
C THR A 221 -5.72 -31.72 23.26
N LYS A 222 -6.25 -31.26 24.40
CA LYS A 222 -5.51 -30.41 25.33
C LYS A 222 -4.22 -31.07 25.80
N GLU A 223 -4.29 -32.36 26.11
CA GLU A 223 -3.17 -33.16 26.60
C GLU A 223 -2.06 -33.22 25.55
N GLN A 224 -2.42 -33.53 24.30
CA GLN A 224 -1.47 -33.57 23.18
C GLN A 224 -0.82 -32.20 22.93
N LEU A 225 -1.59 -31.11 23.03
CA LEU A 225 -1.04 -29.76 22.91
C LEU A 225 -0.05 -29.44 24.03
N MET A 226 -0.32 -29.89 25.26
CA MET A 226 0.57 -29.66 26.41
C MET A 226 1.87 -30.47 26.38
N GLU A 227 1.96 -31.49 25.52
CA GLU A 227 3.22 -32.21 25.25
C GLU A 227 4.18 -31.39 24.37
N LEU A 228 3.67 -30.37 23.67
CA LEU A 228 4.47 -29.50 22.82
C LEU A 228 5.30 -28.51 23.64
N ASP A 229 6.57 -28.38 23.28
CA ASP A 229 7.45 -27.39 23.88
C ASP A 229 6.88 -25.96 23.74
N GLY A 230 6.81 -25.24 24.87
CA GLY A 230 6.27 -23.88 24.93
C GLY A 230 4.75 -23.77 25.10
N VAL A 231 4.02 -24.89 25.23
CA VAL A 231 2.57 -24.90 25.44
C VAL A 231 2.23 -25.31 26.87
N GLY A 232 1.82 -24.32 27.69
CA GLY A 232 1.23 -24.57 29.01
C GLY A 232 -0.29 -24.67 28.96
N ASN A 233 -0.91 -25.00 30.08
CA ASN A 233 -2.37 -25.16 30.23
C ASN A 233 -3.19 -24.02 29.59
N LYS A 234 -2.86 -22.75 29.90
CA LYS A 234 -3.55 -21.57 29.34
C LYS A 234 -3.31 -21.39 27.84
N SER A 235 -2.14 -21.75 27.34
CA SER A 235 -1.82 -21.66 25.92
C SER A 235 -2.58 -22.74 25.15
N ALA A 236 -2.67 -23.96 25.69
CA ALA A 236 -3.46 -25.05 25.13
C ALA A 236 -4.94 -24.66 25.01
N ASP A 237 -5.52 -24.05 26.05
CA ASP A 237 -6.92 -23.57 26.01
C ASP A 237 -7.15 -22.57 24.86
N LYS A 238 -6.26 -21.59 24.70
CA LYS A 238 -6.35 -20.61 23.59
C LYS A 238 -6.21 -21.25 22.21
N ILE A 239 -5.34 -22.25 22.09
CA ILE A 239 -5.17 -22.98 20.82
C ILE A 239 -6.44 -23.77 20.51
N LEU A 240 -7.07 -24.40 21.51
CA LEU A 240 -8.34 -25.11 21.33
C LEU A 240 -9.50 -24.19 20.95
N GLU A 241 -9.56 -22.99 21.52
CA GLU A 241 -10.50 -21.95 21.10
C GLU A 241 -10.29 -21.62 19.61
N LYS A 242 -9.04 -21.40 19.19
CA LYS A 242 -8.72 -21.15 17.77
C LYS A 242 -9.05 -22.33 16.87
N ILE A 243 -8.77 -23.57 17.30
CA ILE A 243 -9.16 -24.79 16.58
C ILE A 243 -10.68 -24.88 16.41
N ALA A 244 -11.47 -24.45 17.41
CA ALA A 244 -12.92 -24.39 17.29
C ALA A 244 -13.36 -23.35 16.25
N GLU A 245 -12.75 -22.16 16.24
CA GLU A 245 -13.00 -21.14 15.23
C GLU A 245 -12.64 -21.63 13.81
N VAL A 246 -11.48 -22.27 13.63
CA VAL A 246 -11.08 -22.86 12.33
C VAL A 246 -12.12 -23.88 11.86
N ARG A 247 -12.54 -24.81 12.73
CA ARG A 247 -13.56 -25.81 12.37
C ARG A 247 -14.88 -25.16 11.94
N SER A 248 -15.29 -24.08 12.62
CA SER A 248 -16.50 -23.33 12.25
C SER A 248 -16.36 -22.67 10.88
N ALA A 249 -15.21 -22.04 10.61
CA ALA A 249 -14.94 -21.38 9.33
C ALA A 249 -14.95 -22.37 8.16
N VAL A 250 -14.25 -23.50 8.31
CA VAL A 250 -14.11 -24.51 7.25
C VAL A 250 -15.43 -25.26 7.01
N SER A 251 -16.18 -25.61 8.06
CA SER A 251 -17.45 -26.35 7.91
C SER A 251 -18.56 -25.53 7.25
N SER A 252 -18.52 -24.19 7.40
CA SER A 252 -19.49 -23.29 6.80
C SER A 252 -19.37 -23.25 5.27
N ASN A 253 -18.18 -23.54 4.73
CA ASN A 253 -17.95 -23.59 3.27
C ASN A 253 -18.24 -24.95 2.65
N THR A 254 -18.06 -26.07 3.38
CA THR A 254 -18.36 -27.41 2.85
C THR A 254 -19.87 -27.67 2.67
N SER A 255 -20.72 -26.80 3.21
CA SER A 255 -22.19 -26.94 3.12
C SER A 255 -22.78 -26.30 1.85
N ILE A 256 -21.96 -25.75 0.96
CA ILE A 256 -22.39 -25.00 -0.25
C ILE A 256 -22.02 -25.74 -1.57
N THR A 257 -21.27 -26.83 -1.51
CA THR A 257 -21.00 -27.74 -2.66
C THR A 257 -21.99 -28.89 -2.73
#